data_AF-A0AAV4J2K8-F1
#
_entry.id   AF-A0AAV4J2K8-F1
#
_cell.length_a   1.000
_cell.length_b   1.000
_cell.length_c   1.000
_cell.angle_alpha   90.00
_cell.angle_beta   90.00
_cell.angle_gamma   90.00
#
_symmetry.space_group_name_H-M   'P 1'
#
loop_
_entity.id
_entity.type
_entity.pdbx_description
1 polymer ?
#
loop_
_entity_poly.entity_id
_entity_poly.type
_entity_poly.pdbx_seq_one_letter_code
_entity_poly.pdbx_strand_id
1 'polypeptide(L)'
;MYKDWITQESLNKIQRSRETKGELNRCRTKTEKRGAREKYSIAHREIKQSIKRDNNRFLEEQTKRAEQADASGNMRLVHQIAKTFSGKQSKSAIPAKDQQENSIFTDKGQLAR
;
A
#
# COMPACT_ATOMS: atom_id res chain seq x y z
N MET A 1 -4.77 -10.60 -2.18
CA MET A 1 -4.98 -9.14 -2.24
C MET A 1 -3.69 -8.42 -1.89
N TYR A 2 -3.32 -7.40 -2.65
CA TYR A 2 -2.21 -6.51 -2.30
C TYR A 2 -2.69 -5.48 -1.27
N LYS A 3 -1.76 -4.86 -0.54
CA LYS A 3 -2.10 -3.75 0.37
C LYS A 3 -2.56 -2.55 -0.45
N ASP A 4 -3.57 -1.83 0.02
CA ASP A 4 -4.19 -0.72 -0.72
C ASP A 4 -3.24 0.46 -0.98
N TRP A 5 -2.14 0.56 -0.22
CA TRP A 5 -1.12 1.59 -0.41
C TRP A 5 -0.04 1.25 -1.45
N ILE A 6 -0.02 0.03 -1.99
CA ILE A 6 0.94 -0.36 -3.02
C ILE A 6 0.51 0.27 -4.34
N THR A 7 1.44 0.96 -5.02
CA THR A 7 1.14 1.60 -6.31
C THR A 7 1.06 0.61 -7.45
N GLN A 8 0.34 1.02 -8.50
CA GLN A 8 0.30 0.28 -9.76
C GLN A 8 1.69 0.10 -10.37
N GLU A 9 2.60 1.06 -10.19
CA GLU A 9 3.99 0.94 -10.64
C GLU A 9 4.71 -0.22 -9.93
N SER A 10 4.58 -0.33 -8.61
CA SER A 10 5.13 -1.45 -7.83
C SER A 10 4.50 -2.78 -8.24
N LEU A 11 3.19 -2.81 -8.51
CA LEU A 11 2.50 -4.02 -9.00
C LEU A 11 3.00 -4.47 -10.37
N ASN A 12 3.21 -3.54 -11.30
CA ASN A 12 3.78 -3.83 -12.61
C ASN A 12 5.20 -4.40 -12.50
N LYS A 13 6.03 -3.87 -11.59
CA LYS A 13 7.37 -4.43 -11.32
C LYS A 13 7.31 -5.84 -10.75
N ILE A 14 6.39 -6.10 -9.82
CA ILE A 14 6.15 -7.46 -9.28
C ILE A 14 5.79 -8.42 -10.40
N GLN A 15 4.92 -8.01 -11.33
CA GLN A 15 4.53 -8.83 -12.46
C GLN A 15 5.73 -9.13 -13.38
N ARG A 16 6.52 -8.12 -13.76
CA ARG A 16 7.74 -8.30 -14.56
C ARG A 16 8.76 -9.24 -13.90
N SER A 17 8.94 -9.14 -12.58
CA SER A 17 9.86 -10.03 -11.85
C SER A 17 9.41 -11.49 -11.87
N ARG A 18 8.09 -11.76 -11.93
CA ARG A 18 7.59 -13.14 -12.11
C ARG A 18 8.00 -13.71 -13.46
N GLU A 19 8.00 -12.90 -14.51
CA GLU A 19 8.44 -13.32 -15.84
C GLU A 19 9.94 -13.63 -15.85
N THR A 20 10.77 -12.75 -15.28
CA THR A 20 12.22 -12.98 -15.13
C THR A 20 12.53 -14.21 -14.29
N LYS A 21 11.73 -14.47 -13.24
CA LYS A 21 11.84 -15.70 -12.45
C LYS A 21 11.46 -16.94 -13.26
N GLY A 22 10.46 -16.84 -14.12
CA GLY A 22 10.08 -17.89 -15.06
C GLY A 22 11.17 -18.17 -16.09
N GLU A 23 11.90 -17.16 -16.56
CA GLU A 23 13.09 -17.32 -17.41
C GLU A 23 14.20 -18.07 -16.67
N LEU A 24 14.52 -17.66 -15.43
CA LEU A 24 15.51 -18.34 -14.59
C LEU A 24 15.18 -19.82 -14.37
N ASN A 25 13.90 -20.15 -14.15
CA ASN A 25 13.46 -21.54 -13.98
C ASN A 25 13.58 -22.37 -15.26
N ARG A 26 13.51 -21.74 -16.44
CA ARG A 26 13.63 -22.41 -17.75
C ARG A 26 15.08 -22.64 -18.17
N CYS A 27 16.04 -21.86 -17.64
CA CYS A 27 17.46 -22.02 -17.95
C CYS A 27 17.97 -23.43 -17.58
N ARG A 28 18.71 -24.06 -18.49
CA ARG A 28 19.29 -25.42 -18.28
C ARG A 28 20.77 -25.35 -17.98
N THR A 29 21.51 -24.47 -18.64
CA THR A 29 22.97 -24.38 -18.53
C THR A 29 23.38 -23.49 -17.35
N LYS A 30 24.54 -23.77 -16.73
CA LYS A 30 25.05 -22.98 -15.58
C LYS A 30 25.28 -21.51 -15.92
N THR A 31 25.75 -21.21 -17.14
CA THR A 31 26.02 -19.84 -17.60
C THR A 31 24.73 -19.04 -17.76
N GLU A 32 23.72 -19.63 -18.40
CA GLU A 32 22.39 -19.02 -18.57
C GLU A 32 21.73 -18.74 -17.21
N LYS A 33 21.78 -19.71 -16.29
CA LYS A 33 21.28 -19.53 -14.92
C LYS A 33 21.95 -18.37 -14.20
N ARG A 34 23.27 -18.19 -14.38
CA ARG A 34 24.01 -17.09 -13.75
C ARG A 34 23.50 -15.73 -14.24
N GLY A 35 23.41 -15.54 -15.55
CA GLY A 35 22.90 -14.29 -16.13
C GLY A 35 21.44 -14.01 -15.76
N ALA A 36 20.57 -15.01 -15.82
CA ALA A 36 19.17 -14.86 -15.42
C ALA A 36 19.01 -14.55 -13.92
N ARG A 37 19.87 -15.12 -13.06
CA ARG A 37 19.86 -14.87 -11.61
C ARG A 37 20.29 -13.44 -11.28
N GLU A 38 21.24 -12.90 -12.02
CA GLU A 38 21.67 -11.50 -11.90
C GLU A 38 20.53 -10.54 -12.27
N LYS A 39 19.90 -10.75 -13.43
CA LYS A 39 18.72 -9.98 -13.86
C LYS A 39 17.59 -10.03 -12.81
N TYR A 40 17.28 -11.23 -12.30
CA TYR A 40 16.27 -11.39 -11.25
C TYR A 40 16.66 -10.67 -9.95
N SER A 41 17.93 -10.70 -9.56
CA SER A 41 18.43 -10.01 -8.36
C SER A 41 18.22 -8.50 -8.44
N ILE A 42 18.54 -7.89 -9.59
CA ILE A 42 18.33 -6.47 -9.85
C ILE A 42 16.84 -6.13 -9.77
N ALA A 43 15.99 -6.83 -10.52
CA ALA A 43 14.54 -6.62 -10.50
C ALA A 43 13.95 -6.79 -9.09
N HIS A 44 14.41 -7.79 -8.34
CA HIS A 44 13.96 -8.02 -6.96
C HIS A 44 14.38 -6.90 -6.00
N ARG A 45 15.59 -6.35 -6.18
CA ARG A 45 16.05 -5.18 -5.41
C ARG A 45 15.20 -3.95 -5.70
N GLU A 46 14.89 -3.69 -6.96
CA GLU A 46 14.03 -2.57 -7.36
C GLU A 46 12.63 -2.68 -6.78
N ILE A 47 12.04 -3.88 -6.77
CA ILE A 47 10.74 -4.13 -6.13
C ILE A 47 10.79 -3.77 -4.65
N LYS A 48 11.81 -4.25 -3.91
CA LYS A 48 11.95 -3.93 -2.48
C LYS A 48 12.03 -2.42 -2.25
N GLN A 49 12.78 -1.71 -3.09
CA GLN A 49 12.89 -0.26 -3.01
C GLN A 49 11.56 0.44 -3.34
N SER A 50 10.82 -0.04 -4.35
CA SER A 50 9.53 0.49 -4.74
C SER A 50 8.49 0.33 -3.63
N ILE A 51 8.39 -0.88 -3.06
CA ILE A 51 7.49 -1.17 -1.94
C ILE A 51 7.84 -0.32 -0.71
N LYS A 52 9.13 -0.16 -0.41
CA LYS A 52 9.58 0.71 0.69
C LYS A 52 9.17 2.16 0.47
N ARG A 53 9.32 2.68 -0.75
CA ARG A 53 8.89 4.04 -1.11
C ARG A 53 7.38 4.22 -0.96
N ASP A 54 6.59 3.26 -1.47
CA ASP A 54 5.14 3.30 -1.36
C ASP A 54 4.67 3.27 0.10
N ASN A 55 5.27 2.42 0.92
CA ASN A 55 4.98 2.36 2.35
C ASN A 55 5.34 3.67 3.05
N ASN A 56 6.51 4.23 2.77
CA ASN A 56 6.93 5.50 3.38
C ASN A 56 5.97 6.64 3.03
N ARG A 57 5.55 6.75 1.76
CA ARG A 57 4.57 7.76 1.34
C ARG A 57 3.25 7.59 2.07
N PHE A 58 2.76 6.36 2.20
CA PHE A 58 1.54 6.08 2.95
C PHE A 58 1.66 6.48 4.42
N LEU A 59 2.79 6.15 5.07
CA LEU A 59 3.02 6.53 6.46
C LEU A 59 3.09 8.05 6.62
N GLU A 60 3.79 8.77 5.74
CA GLU A 60 3.82 10.25 5.75
C GLU A 60 2.43 10.87 5.61
N GLU A 61 1.60 10.35 4.70
CA GLU A 61 0.22 10.81 4.54
C GLU A 61 -0.62 10.55 5.80
N GLN A 62 -0.43 9.40 6.47
CA GLN A 62 -1.10 9.11 7.74
C GLN A 62 -0.62 10.05 8.85
N THR A 63 0.68 10.33 8.94
CA THR A 63 1.24 11.26 9.94
C THR A 63 0.69 12.67 9.74
N LYS A 64 0.67 13.18 8.51
CA LYS A 64 0.08 14.50 8.20
C LYS A 64 -1.39 14.59 8.59
N ARG A 65 -2.17 13.53 8.36
CA ARG A 65 -3.57 13.47 8.80
C ARG A 65 -3.70 13.45 10.32
N ALA A 66 -2.78 12.79 11.02
CA ALA A 66 -2.77 12.79 12.49
C ALA A 66 -2.47 14.19 13.04
N GLU A 67 -1.47 14.89 12.48
CA GLU A 67 -1.12 16.26 12.86
C GLU A 67 -2.30 17.23 12.64
N GLN A 68 -2.99 17.13 11.50
CA GLN A 68 -4.18 17.94 11.23
C GLN A 68 -5.34 17.62 12.18
N ALA A 69 -5.52 16.34 12.53
CA ALA A 69 -6.56 15.93 13.47
C ALA A 69 -6.27 16.43 14.89
N ASP A 70 -5.01 16.39 15.33
CA ASP A 70 -4.57 16.93 16.63
C ASP A 70 -4.79 18.45 16.70
N ALA A 71 -4.39 19.17 15.65
CA ALA A 71 -4.62 20.62 15.53
C ALA A 71 -6.11 20.99 15.54
N SER A 72 -6.98 20.10 15.04
CA SER A 72 -8.44 20.28 15.03
C SER A 72 -9.13 19.74 16.28
N GLY A 73 -8.38 19.22 17.26
CA GLY A 73 -8.91 18.61 18.49
C GLY A 73 -9.61 17.26 18.30
N ASN A 74 -9.50 16.64 17.12
CA ASN A 74 -10.10 15.34 16.81
C ASN A 74 -9.22 14.17 17.29
N MET A 75 -9.15 13.99 18.61
CA MET A 75 -8.35 12.94 19.26
C MET A 75 -8.75 11.53 18.84
N ARG A 76 -10.01 11.32 18.43
CA ARG A 76 -10.49 10.02 17.97
C ARG A 76 -9.79 9.58 16.68
N LEU A 77 -9.63 10.50 15.72
CA LEU A 77 -8.90 10.21 14.47
C LEU A 77 -7.41 9.97 14.74
N VAL A 78 -6.79 10.76 15.63
CA VAL A 78 -5.40 10.55 16.05
C VAL A 78 -5.21 9.13 16.61
N HIS A 79 -6.10 8.70 17.51
CA HIS A 79 -6.08 7.33 18.07
C HIS A 79 -6.28 6.25 17.00
N GLN A 80 -7.19 6.46 16.04
CA GLN A 80 -7.42 5.53 14.95
C GLN A 80 -6.17 5.40 14.07
N ILE A 81 -5.52 6.51 13.72
CA ILE A 81 -4.30 6.52 12.92
C ILE A 81 -3.15 5.86 13.70
N ALA A 82 -2.95 6.17 14.98
CA ALA A 82 -1.99 5.49 15.85
C ALA A 82 -2.20 3.96 15.90
N LYS A 83 -3.46 3.53 15.90
CA LYS A 83 -3.82 2.11 15.85
C LYS A 83 -3.42 1.46 14.52
N THR A 84 -3.53 2.17 13.39
CA THR A 84 -3.03 1.67 12.09
C THR A 84 -1.52 1.45 12.10
N PHE A 85 -0.75 2.33 12.76
CA PHE A 85 0.71 2.17 12.89
C PHE A 85 1.11 0.98 13.77
N SER A 86 0.37 0.70 14.86
CA SER A 86 0.71 -0.42 15.75
C SER A 86 0.36 -1.81 15.19
N GLY A 87 -0.29 -1.89 14.01
CA GLY A 87 -0.73 -3.16 13.41
C GLY A 87 -1.87 -3.85 14.17
N LYS A 88 -2.32 -3.31 15.31
CA LYS A 88 -3.44 -3.81 16.11
C LYS A 88 -4.77 -3.34 15.52
N GLN A 89 -5.14 -3.86 14.37
CA GLN A 89 -6.49 -3.69 13.83
C GLN A 89 -7.47 -4.54 14.66
N SER A 90 -7.85 -4.09 15.86
CA SER A 90 -9.02 -4.69 16.51
C SER A 90 -10.24 -4.38 15.65
N LYS A 91 -10.95 -5.43 15.23
CA LYS A 91 -12.21 -5.36 14.47
C LYS A 91 -13.29 -4.77 15.36
N SER A 92 -13.21 -3.49 15.70
CA SER A 92 -14.34 -2.79 16.28
C SER A 92 -15.26 -2.40 15.12
N ALA A 93 -16.19 -3.30 14.77
CA ALA A 93 -17.40 -2.95 14.03
C ALA A 93 -18.21 -2.00 14.92
N ILE A 94 -17.90 -0.71 14.85
CA ILE A 94 -18.68 0.29 15.56
C ILE A 94 -19.04 1.36 14.54
N PRO A 95 -20.29 1.35 14.01
CA PRO A 95 -20.85 2.56 13.44
C PRO A 95 -20.96 3.54 14.61
N ALA A 96 -20.12 4.58 14.61
CA ALA A 96 -20.39 5.68 15.51
C ALA A 96 -21.58 6.43 14.96
N LYS A 97 -22.74 6.17 15.56
CA LYS A 97 -23.82 7.15 15.61
C LYS A 97 -23.26 8.35 16.36
N ASP A 98 -23.07 9.45 15.64
CA ASP A 98 -23.17 10.77 16.25
C ASP A 98 -24.66 11.13 16.29
N GLN A 99 -25.09 11.80 17.35
CA GLN A 99 -26.49 12.23 17.55
C GLN A 99 -26.86 13.46 16.69
N GLN A 100 -26.08 13.77 15.66
CA GLN A 100 -26.37 14.82 14.70
C GLN A 100 -26.23 14.22 13.31
N GLU A 101 -27.36 14.19 12.59
CA GLU A 101 -27.46 13.78 11.19
C GLU A 101 -26.45 14.55 10.35
N ASN A 102 -25.33 13.92 10.01
CA ASN A 102 -24.65 14.12 8.75
C ASN A 102 -23.90 12.85 8.38
N SER A 103 -24.65 11.94 7.74
CA SER A 103 -24.09 10.84 6.96
C SER A 103 -23.30 11.40 5.79
N ILE A 104 -21.98 11.47 5.88
CA ILE A 104 -21.12 11.63 4.71
C ILE A 104 -20.90 10.25 4.09
N PHE A 105 -21.99 9.68 3.55
CA PHE A 105 -21.93 8.60 2.58
C PHE A 105 -23.01 8.86 1.53
N THR A 106 -22.66 9.66 0.53
CA THR A 106 -23.41 9.85 -0.71
C THR A 106 -22.36 9.79 -1.82
N ASP A 107 -22.10 8.58 -2.33
CA ASP A 107 -22.65 8.04 -3.58
C ASP A 107 -22.43 8.96 -4.81
N LYS A 108 -21.66 8.42 -5.75
CA LYS A 108 -21.71 8.61 -7.21
C LYS A 108 -21.98 10.02 -7.74
N GLY A 109 -20.90 10.66 -8.20
CA GLY A 109 -20.95 11.59 -9.33
C GLY A 109 -20.68 10.87 -10.64
N GLN A 110 -21.69 10.17 -11.19
CA GLN A 110 -21.79 9.90 -12.63
C GLN A 110 -22.78 10.90 -13.25
N LEU A 111 -22.37 11.47 -14.38
CA LEU A 111 -23.15 12.14 -15.44
C LEU A 111 -23.93 13.43 -15.14
N ALA A 112 -23.50 14.49 -15.82
CA ALA A 112 -24.32 15.39 -16.64
C ALA A 112 -23.36 16.04 -17.66
N ARG A 113 -23.59 16.14 -18.98
CA ARG A 113 -24.77 16.04 -19.86
C ARG A 113 -24.39 15.31 -21.14
#